data_AF-A0A0F9DXM5-F1
#
_entry.id   AF-A0A0F9DXM5-F1
#
_cell.length_a   1.000
_cell.length_b   1.000
_cell.length_c   1.000
_cell.angle_alpha   90.00
_cell.angle_beta   90.00
_cell.angle_gamma   90.00
#
_symmetry.space_group_name_H-M   'P 1'
#
loop_
_entity.id
_entity.type
_entity.pdbx_description
1 polymer ?
#
loop_
_entity_poly.entity_id
_entity_poly.type
_entity_poly.pdbx_seq_one_letter_code
_entity_poly.pdbx_strand_id
1 'polypeptide(L)'
;GLGYVSAVLLVWLPVIIGALIACGVISVPIFLALRIRAKGLPRFQAEDGPALERYAEYAIASASYALFLTDDSPRQAIGESVRLEVRRGGSFGWLRAAITPVLLVPHILLLAFFAFAFTLIIPVCAFFAITLQRYPGWFFGFTEGYLRWIARALGYWISLTDRYPPFSFGERV
;
A
#
# COMPACT_ATOMS: atom_id res chain seq x y z
N GLY A 1 -1.85 -17.62 34.05
CA GLY A 1 -2.07 -18.32 32.76
C GLY A 1 -2.32 -17.34 31.62
N LEU A 2 -3.45 -16.63 31.64
CA LEU A 2 -3.90 -15.76 30.54
C LEU A 2 -2.96 -14.61 30.16
N GLY A 3 -2.28 -13.97 31.11
CA GLY A 3 -1.36 -12.85 30.83
C GLY A 3 -0.11 -13.21 30.02
N TYR A 4 0.36 -14.46 30.12
CA TYR A 4 1.51 -14.94 29.35
C TYR A 4 1.11 -15.25 27.90
N VAL A 5 -0.08 -15.81 27.71
CA VAL A 5 -0.63 -16.10 26.37
C VAL A 5 -0.93 -14.80 25.61
N SER A 6 -1.48 -13.78 26.28
CA SER A 6 -1.71 -12.47 25.65
C SER A 6 -0.41 -11.73 25.33
N ALA A 7 0.60 -11.80 26.20
CA ALA A 7 1.92 -11.23 25.93
C ALA A 7 2.63 -11.91 24.75
N VAL A 8 2.57 -13.24 24.67
CA VAL A 8 3.09 -14.01 23.54
C VAL A 8 2.35 -13.65 22.25
N LEU A 9 1.02 -13.56 22.26
CA LEU A 9 0.25 -13.13 21.10
C LEU A 9 0.60 -11.71 20.65
N LEU A 10 0.76 -10.75 21.56
CA LEU A 10 1.15 -9.38 21.23
C LEU A 10 2.54 -9.29 20.58
N VAL A 11 3.47 -10.17 20.96
CA VAL A 11 4.83 -10.20 20.40
C VAL A 11 4.86 -10.88 19.04
N TRP A 12 4.13 -11.98 18.85
CA TRP A 12 4.20 -12.78 17.62
C TRP A 12 3.22 -12.33 16.53
N LEU A 13 2.08 -11.74 16.90
CA LEU A 13 1.09 -11.28 15.92
C LEU A 13 1.68 -10.29 14.90
N PRO A 14 2.47 -9.26 15.29
CA PRO A 14 3.10 -8.36 14.32
C PRO A 14 4.12 -9.07 13.41
N VAL A 15 4.84 -10.06 13.95
CA VAL A 15 5.82 -10.85 13.18
C VAL A 15 5.11 -11.71 12.13
N ILE A 16 4.00 -12.37 12.50
CA ILE A 16 3.21 -13.20 11.60
C ILE A 16 2.54 -12.33 10.52
N ILE A 17 1.97 -11.19 10.92
CA ILE A 17 1.38 -10.22 9.98
C ILE A 17 2.46 -9.70 9.02
N GLY A 18 3.62 -9.30 9.53
CA GLY A 18 4.75 -8.84 8.72
C GLY A 18 5.26 -9.92 7.75
N ALA A 19 5.35 -11.17 8.19
CA ALA A 19 5.77 -12.29 7.34
C ALA A 19 4.74 -12.59 6.23
N LEU A 20 3.44 -12.56 6.55
CA LEU A 20 2.38 -12.72 5.56
C LEU A 20 2.39 -11.60 4.51
N ILE A 21 2.60 -10.35 4.96
CA ILE A 21 2.76 -9.20 4.07
C ILE A 21 4.00 -9.40 3.18
N ALA A 22 5.15 -9.78 3.75
CA ALA A 22 6.38 -10.01 2.99
C ALA A 22 6.21 -11.12 1.94
N CYS A 23 5.56 -12.23 2.29
CA CYS A 23 5.22 -13.30 1.35
C CYS A 23 4.31 -12.80 0.22
N GLY A 24 3.28 -12.01 0.55
CA GLY A 24 2.44 -11.35 -0.45
C GLY A 24 3.29 -10.50 -1.39
N VAL A 25 4.11 -9.60 -0.83
CA VAL A 25 4.96 -8.66 -1.55
C VAL A 25 5.96 -9.33 -2.49
N ILE A 26 6.47 -10.51 -2.14
CA ILE A 26 7.39 -11.26 -3.01
C ILE A 26 6.63 -12.09 -4.05
N SER A 27 5.52 -12.72 -3.67
CA SER A 27 4.79 -13.64 -4.54
C SER A 27 4.08 -12.96 -5.71
N VAL A 28 3.50 -11.77 -5.50
CA VAL A 28 2.72 -11.07 -6.53
C VAL A 28 3.59 -10.62 -7.73
N PRO A 29 4.73 -9.94 -7.57
CA PRO A 29 5.57 -9.54 -8.71
C PRO A 29 6.11 -10.75 -9.47
N ILE A 30 6.46 -11.83 -8.76
CA ILE A 30 6.90 -13.09 -9.38
C ILE A 30 5.76 -13.71 -10.19
N PHE A 31 4.54 -13.73 -9.65
CA PHE A 31 3.36 -14.21 -10.36
C PHE A 31 3.05 -13.36 -11.60
N LEU A 32 3.13 -12.04 -11.48
CA LEU A 32 2.96 -11.11 -12.61
C LEU A 32 4.05 -11.31 -13.66
N ALA A 33 5.30 -11.50 -13.26
CA ALA A 33 6.41 -11.81 -14.16
C ALA A 33 6.17 -13.09 -14.96
N LEU A 34 5.65 -14.15 -14.32
CA LEU A 34 5.29 -15.40 -15.00
C LEU A 34 4.14 -15.21 -15.99
N ARG A 35 3.12 -14.42 -15.63
CA ARG A 35 1.97 -14.11 -16.50
C ARG A 35 2.40 -13.28 -17.71
N ILE A 36 3.24 -12.27 -17.51
CA ILE A 36 3.82 -11.44 -18.59
C ILE A 36 4.70 -12.31 -19.51
N ARG A 37 5.50 -13.22 -18.94
CA ARG A 37 6.33 -14.16 -19.72
C ARG A 37 5.49 -15.12 -20.57
N ALA A 38 4.36 -15.61 -20.04
CA ALA A 38 3.51 -16.57 -20.73
C ALA A 38 2.64 -15.94 -21.83
N LYS A 39 2.07 -14.75 -21.59
CA LYS A 39 1.07 -14.13 -22.48
C LYS A 39 1.61 -12.99 -23.36
N GLY A 40 2.74 -12.39 -22.97
CA GLY A 40 3.21 -11.13 -23.52
C GLY A 40 2.49 -9.91 -22.93
N LEU A 41 3.19 -8.77 -22.89
CA LEU A 41 2.74 -7.54 -22.26
C LEU A 41 1.38 -7.00 -22.75
N PRO A 42 1.07 -6.96 -24.07
CA PRO A 42 -0.19 -6.38 -24.55
C PRO A 42 -1.42 -7.18 -24.11
N ARG A 43 -1.29 -8.51 -24.09
CA ARG A 43 -2.38 -9.43 -23.70
C ARG A 43 -2.60 -9.43 -22.20
N PHE A 44 -1.52 -9.38 -21.43
CA PHE A 44 -1.57 -9.22 -19.98
C PHE A 44 -2.28 -7.92 -19.58
N GLN A 45 -1.98 -6.79 -20.24
CA GLN A 45 -2.66 -5.52 -19.95
C GLN A 45 -4.16 -5.55 -20.28
N ALA A 46 -4.54 -6.20 -21.38
CA ALA A 46 -5.94 -6.31 -21.78
C ALA A 46 -6.77 -7.21 -20.83
N GLU A 47 -6.22 -8.35 -20.41
CA GLU A 47 -6.94 -9.32 -19.57
C GLU A 47 -6.83 -9.03 -18.07
N ASP A 48 -5.61 -8.79 -17.57
CA ASP A 48 -5.32 -8.69 -16.14
C ASP A 48 -5.31 -7.22 -15.64
N GLY A 49 -5.13 -6.24 -16.53
CA GLY A 49 -5.06 -4.80 -16.18
C GLY A 49 -6.26 -4.28 -15.39
N PRO A 50 -7.52 -4.46 -15.84
CA PRO A 50 -8.71 -3.99 -15.12
C PRO A 50 -8.91 -4.65 -13.75
N ALA A 51 -8.36 -5.85 -13.54
CA ALA A 51 -8.40 -6.52 -12.24
C ALA A 51 -7.36 -5.92 -11.28
N LEU A 52 -6.16 -5.61 -11.77
CA LEU A 52 -5.08 -4.99 -11.00
C LEU A 52 -5.44 -3.55 -10.58
N GLU A 53 -6.08 -2.79 -11.46
CA GLU A 53 -6.57 -1.44 -11.15
C GLU A 53 -7.60 -1.46 -10.02
N ARG A 54 -8.61 -2.33 -10.11
CA ARG A 54 -9.59 -2.52 -9.02
C ARG A 54 -8.95 -2.98 -7.72
N TYR A 55 -7.93 -3.83 -7.79
CA TYR A 55 -7.19 -4.26 -6.60
C TYR A 55 -6.44 -3.09 -5.95
N ALA A 56 -5.77 -2.25 -6.74
CA ALA A 56 -5.08 -1.06 -6.23
C ALA A 56 -6.06 -0.04 -5.64
N GLU A 57 -7.17 0.23 -6.31
CA GLU A 57 -8.23 1.11 -5.79
C GLU A 57 -8.79 0.57 -4.47
N TYR A 58 -9.11 -0.72 -4.40
CA TYR A 58 -9.57 -1.37 -3.17
C TYR A 58 -8.53 -1.30 -2.04
N ALA A 59 -7.25 -1.52 -2.34
CA ALA A 59 -6.16 -1.46 -1.36
C ALA A 59 -5.99 -0.04 -0.80
N ILE A 60 -6.04 0.98 -1.65
CA ILE A 60 -5.92 2.39 -1.25
C ILE A 60 -7.16 2.83 -0.48
N ALA A 61 -8.36 2.46 -0.93
CA ALA A 61 -9.61 2.74 -0.21
C ALA A 61 -9.60 2.07 1.18
N SER A 62 -9.15 0.82 1.26
CA SER A 62 -8.99 0.10 2.54
C SER A 62 -7.98 0.78 3.47
N ALA A 63 -6.84 1.23 2.93
CA ALA A 63 -5.84 1.96 3.71
C ALA A 63 -6.36 3.34 4.16
N SER A 64 -7.13 4.03 3.31
CA SER A 64 -7.78 5.31 3.65
C SER A 64 -8.76 5.13 4.80
N TYR A 65 -9.60 4.09 4.73
CA TYR A 65 -10.54 3.73 5.79
C TYR A 65 -9.81 3.35 7.09
N ALA A 66 -8.79 2.49 7.01
CA ALA A 66 -8.02 2.05 8.18
C ALA A 66 -7.28 3.20 8.89
N LEU A 67 -6.89 4.22 8.14
CA LEU A 67 -6.24 5.43 8.66
C LEU A 67 -7.25 6.53 9.04
N PHE A 68 -8.56 6.26 9.01
CA PHE A 68 -9.62 7.24 9.30
C PHE A 68 -9.54 8.52 8.44
N LEU A 69 -9.04 8.40 7.21
CA LEU A 69 -9.02 9.50 6.24
C LEU A 69 -10.37 9.68 5.53
N THR A 70 -11.17 8.62 5.45
CA THR A 70 -12.51 8.62 4.86
C THR A 70 -13.44 7.77 5.72
N ASP A 71 -14.68 8.21 5.87
CA ASP A 71 -15.75 7.44 6.51
C ASP A 71 -16.42 6.48 5.51
N ASP A 72 -16.12 6.61 4.21
CA ASP A 72 -16.71 5.76 3.18
C ASP A 72 -16.13 4.35 3.23
N SER A 73 -17.01 3.35 3.12
CA SER A 73 -16.57 1.96 3.09
C SER A 73 -15.69 1.69 1.86
N PRO A 74 -14.68 0.79 1.93
CA PRO A 74 -13.74 0.57 0.84
C PRO A 74 -14.38 0.16 -0.49
N ARG A 75 -15.59 -0.41 -0.45
CA ARG A 75 -16.35 -0.77 -1.65
C ARG A 75 -17.08 0.41 -2.30
N GLN A 76 -17.44 1.43 -1.52
CA GLN A 76 -18.14 2.63 -2.00
C GLN A 76 -17.16 3.69 -2.50
N ALA A 77 -15.99 3.81 -1.85
CA ALA A 77 -14.95 4.76 -2.26
C ALA A 77 -14.36 4.49 -3.67
N ILE A 78 -14.52 3.27 -4.20
CA ILE A 78 -14.04 2.88 -5.53
C ILE A 78 -14.87 3.57 -6.61
N GLY A 79 -14.22 4.43 -7.40
CA GLY A 79 -14.84 5.11 -8.54
C GLY A 79 -15.50 6.45 -8.23
N GLU A 80 -15.72 6.78 -6.94
CA GLU A 80 -16.27 8.05 -6.47
C GLU A 80 -15.17 8.97 -5.91
N SER A 81 -14.50 8.56 -4.82
CA SER A 81 -13.48 9.38 -4.14
C SER A 81 -12.04 8.97 -4.46
N VAL A 82 -11.80 7.70 -4.83
CA VAL A 82 -10.48 7.19 -5.21
C VAL A 82 -10.54 6.64 -6.63
N ARG A 83 -10.08 7.43 -7.60
CA ARG A 83 -9.86 7.00 -8.98
C ARG A 83 -8.38 7.09 -9.30
N LEU A 84 -7.78 5.98 -9.69
CA LEU A 84 -6.38 5.97 -10.12
C LEU A 84 -6.29 6.34 -11.60
N GLU A 85 -5.83 7.55 -11.91
CA GLU A 85 -5.39 7.88 -13.27
C GLU A 85 -4.05 7.20 -13.57
N VAL A 86 -4.12 5.92 -13.94
CA VAL A 86 -2.93 5.16 -14.34
C VAL A 86 -2.55 5.56 -15.76
N ARG A 87 -1.45 6.32 -15.90
CA ARG A 87 -0.84 6.56 -17.21
C ARG A 87 -0.21 5.24 -17.70
N ARG A 88 -1.01 4.45 -18.43
CA ARG A 88 -0.60 3.19 -19.08
C ARG A 88 0.36 3.53 -20.22
N GLY A 89 1.66 3.40 -19.99
CA GLY A 89 2.64 3.77 -21.01
C GLY A 89 4.05 3.35 -20.64
N GLY A 90 4.42 2.15 -21.05
CA GLY A 90 5.81 1.74 -21.09
C GLY A 90 6.00 0.28 -21.53
N SER A 91 7.18 0.03 -22.09
CA SER A 91 7.64 -1.28 -22.53
C SER A 91 8.49 -1.86 -21.40
N PHE A 92 7.88 -2.70 -20.58
CA PHE A 92 8.57 -3.41 -19.50
C PHE A 92 8.53 -4.92 -19.79
N GLY A 93 9.70 -5.56 -19.70
CA GLY A 93 9.83 -7.01 -19.83
C GLY A 93 9.55 -7.75 -18.51
N TRP A 94 9.23 -9.04 -18.61
CA TRP A 94 9.02 -9.95 -17.47
C TRP A 94 10.17 -9.93 -16.44
N LEU A 95 11.42 -9.72 -16.90
CA LEU A 95 12.60 -9.64 -16.04
C LEU A 95 12.49 -8.50 -15.04
N ARG A 96 11.94 -7.36 -15.49
CA ARG A 96 11.81 -6.20 -14.63
C ARG A 96 10.74 -6.43 -13.54
N ALA A 97 9.62 -7.08 -13.86
CA ALA A 97 8.65 -7.52 -12.85
C ALA A 97 9.25 -8.50 -11.82
N ALA A 98 10.20 -9.33 -12.24
CA ALA A 98 10.89 -10.27 -11.33
C ALA A 98 11.85 -9.57 -10.36
N ILE A 99 12.48 -8.45 -10.75
CA ILE A 99 13.37 -7.65 -9.88
C ILE A 99 12.64 -6.56 -9.09
N THR A 100 11.40 -6.23 -9.45
CA THR A 100 10.52 -5.31 -8.71
C THR A 100 10.55 -5.51 -7.20
N PRO A 101 10.42 -6.73 -6.64
CA PRO A 101 10.43 -6.90 -5.18
C PRO A 101 11.74 -6.45 -4.54
N VAL A 102 12.89 -6.64 -5.22
CA VAL A 102 14.20 -6.15 -4.75
C VAL A 102 14.26 -4.62 -4.77
N LEU A 103 13.75 -4.00 -5.83
CA LEU A 103 13.68 -2.53 -5.95
C LEU A 103 12.72 -1.90 -4.93
N LEU A 104 11.73 -2.67 -4.48
CA LEU A 104 10.75 -2.28 -3.48
C LEU A 104 11.21 -2.50 -2.05
N VAL A 105 12.26 -3.30 -1.79
CA VAL A 105 12.84 -3.49 -0.44
C VAL A 105 13.04 -2.18 0.32
N PRO A 106 13.70 -1.14 -0.23
CA PRO A 106 13.85 0.13 0.48
C PRO A 106 12.51 0.79 0.80
N HIS A 107 11.52 0.72 -0.09
CA HIS A 107 10.16 1.23 0.15
C HIS A 107 9.46 0.46 1.26
N ILE A 108 9.52 -0.87 1.25
CA ILE A 108 8.90 -1.73 2.28
C ILE A 108 9.50 -1.42 3.65
N LEU A 109 10.83 -1.28 3.73
CA LEU A 109 11.53 -1.03 4.99
C LEU A 109 11.14 0.33 5.57
N LEU A 110 11.04 1.36 4.72
CA LEU A 110 10.56 2.65 5.15
C LEU A 110 9.07 2.63 5.53
N LEU A 111 8.19 2.02 4.72
CA LEU A 111 6.77 1.87 5.03
C LEU A 111 6.57 1.15 6.36
N ALA A 112 7.34 0.09 6.64
CA ALA A 112 7.32 -0.61 7.92
C ALA A 112 7.77 0.28 9.08
N PHE A 113 8.83 1.08 8.89
CA PHE A 113 9.27 2.07 9.87
C PHE A 113 8.18 3.11 10.16
N PHE A 114 7.51 3.62 9.13
CA PHE A 114 6.39 4.55 9.27
C PHE A 114 5.18 3.92 9.94
N ALA A 115 4.81 2.69 9.58
CA ALA A 115 3.71 1.95 10.22
C ALA A 115 3.98 1.74 11.72
N PHE A 116 5.22 1.44 12.09
CA PHE A 116 5.63 1.36 13.49
C PHE A 116 5.51 2.73 14.19
N ALA A 117 5.97 3.81 13.55
CA ALA A 117 5.80 5.16 14.08
C ALA A 117 4.31 5.54 14.26
N PHE A 118 3.44 5.18 13.31
CA PHE A 118 1.99 5.37 13.42
C PHE A 118 1.41 4.68 14.66
N THR A 119 1.88 3.47 14.98
CA THR A 119 1.41 2.71 16.15
C THR A 119 1.69 3.48 17.45
N LEU A 120 2.78 4.23 17.50
CA LEU A 120 3.14 5.07 18.64
C LEU A 120 2.40 6.43 18.65
N ILE A 121 2.15 7.01 17.48
CA ILE A 121 1.57 8.35 17.33
C ILE A 121 0.03 8.36 17.42
N ILE A 122 -0.65 7.33 16.91
CA ILE A 122 -2.12 7.20 16.92
C ILE A 122 -2.71 7.37 18.33
N PRO A 123 -2.25 6.70 19.40
CA PRO A 123 -2.84 6.88 20.73
C PRO A 123 -2.66 8.31 21.26
N VAL A 124 -1.54 8.96 20.95
CA VAL A 124 -1.30 10.38 21.30
C VAL A 124 -2.28 11.27 20.53
N CYS A 125 -2.44 11.06 19.22
CA CYS A 125 -3.39 11.82 18.41
C CYS A 125 -4.85 11.58 18.83
N ALA A 126 -5.22 10.35 19.16
CA ALA A 126 -6.55 10.01 19.67
C ALA A 126 -6.85 10.72 20.99
N PHE A 127 -5.86 10.78 21.90
CA PHE A 127 -5.98 11.56 23.14
C PHE A 127 -6.23 13.05 22.87
N PHE A 128 -5.45 13.65 21.96
CA PHE A 128 -5.66 15.05 21.56
C PHE A 128 -6.99 15.29 20.83
N ALA A 129 -7.40 14.36 19.97
CA ALA A 129 -8.68 14.45 19.26
C ALA A 129 -9.86 14.43 20.23
N ILE A 130 -9.82 13.59 21.27
CA ILE A 130 -10.87 13.53 22.29
C ILE A 130 -10.85 14.78 23.18
N THR A 131 -9.67 15.25 23.60
CA THR A 131 -9.54 16.39 24.52
C THR A 131 -9.79 17.74 23.87
N LEU A 132 -9.28 17.95 22.64
CA LEU A 132 -9.42 19.21 21.90
C LEU A 132 -10.63 19.19 20.94
N GLN A 133 -11.33 18.05 20.82
CA GLN A 133 -12.41 17.84 19.85
C GLN A 133 -12.02 18.22 18.42
N ARG A 134 -10.71 18.18 18.11
CA ARG A 134 -10.14 18.58 16.82
C ARG A 134 -9.06 17.61 16.40
N TYR A 135 -9.15 17.16 15.16
CA TYR A 135 -8.12 16.34 14.54
C TYR A 135 -6.89 17.21 14.23
N PRO A 136 -5.67 16.83 14.67
CA PRO A 136 -4.48 17.65 14.41
C PRO A 136 -4.18 17.71 12.91
N GLY A 137 -4.20 18.91 12.32
CA GLY A 137 -3.98 19.08 10.87
C GLY A 137 -2.63 18.56 10.38
N TRP A 138 -1.58 18.62 11.22
CA TRP A 138 -0.26 18.06 10.89
C TRP A 138 -0.30 16.54 10.74
N PHE A 139 -1.12 15.85 11.54
CA PHE A 139 -1.27 14.40 11.47
C PHE A 139 -2.06 14.00 10.22
N PHE A 140 -3.10 14.76 9.87
CA PHE A 140 -3.83 14.56 8.62
C PHE A 140 -2.91 14.65 7.39
N GLY A 141 -2.10 15.72 7.29
CA GLY A 141 -1.18 15.89 6.17
C GLY A 141 -0.09 14.82 6.10
N PHE A 142 0.39 14.33 7.25
CA PHE A 142 1.33 13.22 7.32
C PHE A 142 0.72 11.91 6.82
N THR A 143 -0.50 11.60 7.25
CA THR A 143 -1.25 10.40 6.85
C THR A 143 -1.60 10.44 5.36
N GLU A 144 -1.97 11.60 4.83
CA GLU A 144 -2.22 11.79 3.40
C GLU A 144 -0.95 11.55 2.56
N GLY A 145 0.19 12.12 2.97
CA GLY A 145 1.47 11.92 2.30
C GLY A 145 1.89 10.44 2.31
N TYR A 146 1.67 9.76 3.44
CA TYR A 146 1.92 8.32 3.57
C TYR A 146 1.03 7.50 2.64
N LEU A 147 -0.27 7.80 2.56
CA LEU A 147 -1.20 7.11 1.68
C LEU A 147 -0.86 7.32 0.19
N ARG A 148 -0.48 8.53 -0.21
CA ARG A 148 0.02 8.83 -1.57
C ARG A 148 1.26 8.02 -1.90
N TRP A 149 2.15 7.84 -0.93
CA TRP A 149 3.33 7.02 -1.11
C TRP A 149 3.00 5.52 -1.27
N ILE A 150 2.07 5.00 -0.46
CA ILE A 150 1.53 3.64 -0.62
C ILE A 150 0.94 3.46 -2.01
N ALA A 151 0.11 4.40 -2.48
CA ALA A 151 -0.51 4.32 -3.81
C ALA A 151 0.53 4.19 -4.93
N ARG A 152 1.61 4.98 -4.88
CA ARG A 152 2.72 4.91 -5.84
C ARG A 152 3.47 3.58 -5.75
N ALA A 153 3.76 3.11 -4.53
CA ALA A 153 4.44 1.84 -4.30
C ALA A 153 3.61 0.66 -4.80
N LEU A 154 2.30 0.65 -4.54
CA LEU A 154 1.36 -0.35 -5.02
C LEU A 154 1.28 -0.39 -6.55
N GLY A 155 1.17 0.77 -7.21
CA GLY A 155 1.14 0.85 -8.67
C GLY A 155 2.40 0.27 -9.32
N TYR A 156 3.58 0.51 -8.72
CA TYR A 156 4.83 -0.08 -9.18
C TYR A 156 4.90 -1.59 -8.89
N TRP A 157 4.45 -2.00 -7.69
CA TRP A 157 4.45 -3.39 -7.25
C TRP A 157 3.60 -4.31 -8.12
N ILE A 158 2.42 -3.86 -8.53
CA ILE A 158 1.54 -4.64 -9.42
C ILE A 158 1.77 -4.37 -10.91
N SER A 159 2.89 -3.70 -11.26
CA SER A 159 3.27 -3.41 -12.65
C SER A 159 2.22 -2.63 -13.45
N LEU A 160 1.45 -1.76 -12.78
CA LEU A 160 0.57 -0.78 -13.43
C LEU A 160 1.38 0.40 -14.00
N THR A 161 2.53 0.71 -13.41
CA THR A 161 3.44 1.78 -13.85
C THR A 161 4.89 1.30 -13.92
N ASP A 162 5.59 1.76 -14.95
CA ASP A 162 7.00 1.46 -15.20
C ASP A 162 7.94 2.45 -14.51
N ARG A 163 7.41 3.57 -14.02
CA ARG A 163 8.19 4.63 -13.40
C ARG A 163 8.46 4.30 -11.95
N TYR A 164 9.74 4.23 -11.58
CA TYR A 164 10.14 4.01 -10.20
C TYR A 164 9.56 5.11 -9.29
N PRO A 165 8.85 4.75 -8.20
CA PRO A 165 8.15 5.71 -7.37
C PRO A 165 9.15 6.57 -6.56
N PRO A 166 9.08 7.91 -6.66
CA PRO A 166 9.96 8.78 -5.90
C PRO A 166 9.68 8.65 -4.39
N PHE A 167 10.76 8.70 -3.59
CA PHE A 167 10.72 8.77 -2.13
C PHE A 167 10.31 10.18 -1.68
N SER A 168 9.08 10.60 -1.99
CA SER A 168 8.58 11.92 -1.58
C SER A 168 7.19 11.83 -0.95
N PHE A 169 7.04 12.51 0.18
CA PHE A 169 5.76 12.72 0.89
C PHE A 169 4.84 13.72 0.18
N GLY A 170 5.32 14.37 -0.89
CA GLY A 170 4.54 15.28 -1.70
C GLY A 170 5.38 15.90 -2.80
N GLU A 171 4.90 15.80 -4.02
CA GLU A 171 4.56 16.94 -4.90
C GLU A 171 3.67 16.35 -6.00
N ARG A 172 2.70 17.15 -6.46
CA ARG A 172 1.55 16.76 -7.30
C ARG A 172 1.90 15.76 -8.40
N VAL A 173 1.09 14.70 -8.51
CA VAL A 173 0.92 13.90 -9.74
C VAL A 173 -0.56 13.63 -9.89
#